data_AF-A0A947A3D3-F1
#
_entry.id   AF-A0A947A3D3-F1
#
_cell.length_a   1.000
_cell.length_b   1.000
_cell.length_c   1.000
_cell.angle_alpha   90.00
_cell.angle_beta   90.00
_cell.angle_gamma   90.00
#
_symmetry.space_group_name_H-M   'P 1'
#
loop_
_entity.id
_entity.type
_entity.pdbx_description
1 polymer ?
#
loop_
_entity_poly.entity_id
_entity_poly.type
_entity_poly.pdbx_seq_one_letter_code
_entity_poly.pdbx_strand_id
1 'polypeptide(L)'
;MKFRKHYSIALIYLVVGCATYKPQYKKPTTVSKYPDKAIEHSFYLVGDAGNSPMGEKSPALTGLEKIIDRAPSNSTLLYLGDNIYPHGLPKKGDEDRAFAEHQLRAQAEVAQEFKGNTIFIPGNHDWYNDGPKGLKRQEEFVED
;
A
#
# COMPACT_ATOMS: atom_id res chain seq x y z
N MET A 1 -48.96 -17.86 -23.54
CA MET A 1 -47.55 -17.48 -23.83
C MET A 1 -46.78 -16.82 -22.68
N LYS A 2 -47.38 -16.49 -21.52
CA LYS A 2 -46.65 -15.82 -20.40
C LYS A 2 -45.76 -16.75 -19.56
N PHE A 3 -46.12 -18.03 -19.37
CA PHE A 3 -45.34 -18.99 -18.58
C PHE A 3 -43.96 -19.35 -19.17
N ARG A 4 -43.81 -19.34 -20.50
CA ARG A 4 -42.54 -19.69 -21.17
C ARG A 4 -41.41 -18.71 -20.85
N LYS A 5 -41.74 -17.45 -20.54
CA LYS A 5 -40.79 -16.38 -20.17
C LYS A 5 -40.19 -16.61 -18.77
N HIS A 6 -40.94 -17.20 -17.83
CA HIS A 6 -40.47 -17.45 -16.47
C HIS A 6 -39.48 -18.61 -16.40
N TYR A 7 -39.69 -19.67 -17.20
CA TYR A 7 -38.72 -20.78 -17.32
C TYR A 7 -37.40 -20.32 -17.94
N SER A 8 -37.43 -19.41 -18.92
CA SER A 8 -36.22 -18.82 -19.50
C SER A 8 -35.44 -17.94 -18.50
N ILE A 9 -36.14 -17.23 -17.61
CA ILE A 9 -35.49 -16.43 -16.55
C ILE A 9 -34.87 -17.35 -15.49
N ALA A 10 -35.55 -18.42 -15.07
CA ALA A 10 -35.03 -19.39 -14.11
C ALA A 10 -33.78 -20.14 -14.63
N LEU A 11 -33.71 -20.42 -15.93
CA LEU A 11 -32.56 -21.08 -16.56
C LEU A 11 -31.30 -20.18 -16.55
N ILE A 12 -31.46 -18.86 -16.65
CA ILE A 12 -30.34 -17.90 -16.57
C ILE A 12 -29.71 -17.88 -15.18
N TYR A 13 -30.48 -18.07 -14.10
CA TYR A 13 -29.96 -18.14 -12.73
C TYR A 13 -29.13 -19.41 -12.44
N LEU A 14 -29.29 -20.47 -13.24
CA LEU A 14 -28.53 -21.71 -13.07
C LEU A 14 -27.11 -21.65 -13.67
N VAL A 15 -26.82 -20.66 -14.52
CA VAL A 15 -25.51 -20.50 -15.19
C VAL A 15 -24.58 -19.49 -14.51
N VAL A 16 -25.02 -18.85 -13.42
CA VAL A 16 -24.27 -17.77 -12.73
C VAL A 16 -23.26 -18.27 -11.69
N GLY A 17 -23.07 -19.58 -11.56
CA GLY A 17 -22.42 -20.16 -10.38
C GLY A 17 -21.16 -20.98 -10.64
N CYS A 18 -20.09 -20.39 -11.16
CA CYS A 18 -18.71 -20.92 -11.02
C CYS A 18 -17.67 -19.80 -11.22
N ALA A 19 -17.75 -18.73 -10.43
CA ALA A 19 -16.57 -17.88 -10.24
C ALA A 19 -15.60 -18.62 -9.31
N THR A 20 -14.41 -18.95 -9.81
CA THR A 20 -13.36 -19.52 -8.95
C THR A 20 -12.77 -18.40 -8.09
N TYR A 21 -13.20 -18.33 -6.83
CA TYR A 21 -12.66 -17.38 -5.85
C TYR A 21 -11.32 -17.83 -5.26
N LYS A 22 -10.84 -19.02 -5.64
CA LYS A 22 -9.57 -19.56 -5.15
C LYS A 22 -8.45 -19.22 -6.12
N PRO A 23 -7.27 -18.80 -5.62
CA PRO A 23 -6.10 -18.57 -6.45
C PRO A 23 -5.75 -19.82 -7.25
N GLN A 24 -5.49 -19.64 -8.55
CA GLN A 24 -5.16 -20.72 -9.48
C GLN A 24 -3.66 -20.78 -9.65
N TYR A 25 -3.03 -21.87 -9.20
CA TYR A 25 -1.60 -22.08 -9.32
C TYR A 25 -1.31 -23.13 -10.41
N LYS A 26 -0.36 -22.82 -11.29
CA LYS A 26 0.08 -23.74 -12.36
C LYS A 26 0.70 -25.04 -11.82
N LYS A 27 1.25 -25.00 -10.62
CA LYS A 27 1.80 -26.14 -9.88
C LYS A 27 1.25 -26.11 -8.45
N PRO A 28 1.06 -27.27 -7.81
CA PRO A 28 0.75 -27.29 -6.38
C PRO A 28 1.88 -26.57 -5.63
N THR A 29 1.54 -25.49 -4.93
CA THR A 29 2.50 -24.81 -4.08
C THR A 29 2.89 -25.79 -2.98
N THR A 30 4.15 -26.21 -2.97
CA THR A 30 4.70 -26.96 -1.83
C THR A 30 4.76 -25.95 -0.69
N VAL A 31 3.77 -25.97 0.18
CA VAL A 31 3.80 -25.12 1.38
C VAL A 31 4.97 -25.63 2.21
N SER A 32 6.07 -24.88 2.22
CA SER A 32 7.19 -25.13 3.10
C SER A 32 6.64 -25.18 4.53
N LYS A 33 6.81 -26.31 5.22
CA LYS A 33 6.55 -26.34 6.66
C LYS A 33 7.54 -25.41 7.32
N TYR A 34 7.06 -24.28 7.79
CA TYR A 34 7.86 -23.41 8.65
C TYR A 34 8.16 -24.13 9.97
N PRO A 35 9.33 -23.89 10.56
CA PRO A 35 9.65 -24.44 11.87
C PRO A 35 8.66 -23.92 12.91
N ASP A 36 8.30 -24.77 13.88
CA ASP A 36 7.49 -24.38 15.04
C ASP A 36 8.38 -23.63 16.04
N LYS A 37 8.66 -22.37 15.72
CA LYS A 37 9.53 -21.47 16.48
C LYS A 37 8.85 -20.11 16.59
N ALA A 38 9.21 -19.37 17.64
CA ALA A 38 8.83 -17.98 17.77
C ALA A 38 9.37 -17.16 16.57
N ILE A 39 8.57 -16.21 16.11
CA ILE A 39 8.97 -15.26 15.07
C ILE A 39 9.98 -14.30 15.69
N GLU A 40 11.20 -14.28 15.14
CA GLU A 40 12.25 -13.36 15.60
C GLU A 40 11.96 -11.93 15.15
N HIS A 41 11.59 -11.73 13.88
CA HIS A 41 11.37 -10.40 13.31
C HIS A 41 10.33 -10.44 12.18
N SER A 42 9.51 -9.39 12.07
CA SER A 42 8.52 -9.25 10.99
C SER A 42 8.83 -8.08 10.08
N PHE A 43 8.68 -8.25 8.77
CA PHE A 43 8.80 -7.16 7.80
C PHE A 43 7.43 -6.84 7.18
N TYR A 44 7.09 -5.56 7.14
CA TYR A 44 5.93 -5.01 6.46
C TYR A 44 6.44 -4.21 5.26
N LEU A 45 6.10 -4.64 4.05
CA LEU A 45 6.63 -4.08 2.81
C LEU A 45 5.51 -3.33 2.09
N VAL A 46 5.73 -2.06 1.78
CA VAL A 46 4.73 -1.18 1.17
C VAL A 46 5.38 -0.42 0.03
N GLY A 47 4.83 -0.49 -1.18
CA GLY A 47 5.28 0.29 -2.33
C GLY A 47 4.14 1.13 -2.90
N ASP A 48 4.48 2.09 -3.77
CA ASP A 48 3.50 2.89 -4.53
C ASP A 48 2.48 3.60 -3.62
N ALA A 49 2.95 4.02 -2.44
CA ALA A 49 2.09 4.55 -1.37
C ALA A 49 1.73 6.03 -1.54
N GLY A 50 2.29 6.69 -2.55
CA GLY A 50 2.17 8.12 -2.79
C GLY A 50 0.89 8.59 -3.45
N ASN A 51 -0.26 7.93 -3.25
CA ASN A 51 -1.53 8.25 -3.93
C ASN A 51 -2.70 8.46 -2.94
N SER A 52 -2.42 9.11 -1.80
CA SER A 52 -3.46 9.48 -0.84
C SER A 52 -4.17 10.78 -1.27
N PRO A 53 -5.51 10.80 -1.40
CA PRO A 53 -6.26 12.01 -1.73
C PRO A 53 -6.08 13.10 -0.66
N MET A 54 -6.15 14.37 -1.06
CA MET A 54 -6.02 15.50 -0.14
C MET A 54 -6.99 15.38 1.05
N GLY A 55 -6.45 15.50 2.27
CA GLY A 55 -7.21 15.42 3.52
C GLY A 55 -7.55 14.00 4.00
N GLU A 56 -7.16 12.96 3.26
CA GLU A 56 -7.47 11.56 3.58
C GLU A 56 -6.24 10.65 3.44
N LYS A 57 -6.28 9.47 4.08
CA LYS A 57 -5.34 8.38 3.83
C LYS A 57 -5.94 7.42 2.82
N SER A 58 -5.11 6.84 1.95
CA SER A 58 -5.59 5.79 1.04
C SER A 58 -6.16 4.58 1.82
N PRO A 59 -7.08 3.79 1.24
CA PRO A 59 -7.59 2.59 1.89
C PRO A 59 -6.49 1.58 2.26
N ALA A 60 -5.42 1.52 1.46
CA ALA A 60 -4.26 0.67 1.73
C ALA A 60 -3.50 1.14 2.97
N LEU A 61 -3.21 2.45 3.10
CA LEU A 61 -2.56 3.00 4.29
C LEU A 61 -3.43 2.87 5.55
N THR A 62 -4.75 3.04 5.41
CA THR A 62 -5.69 2.79 6.51
C THR A 62 -5.70 1.32 6.95
N GLY A 63 -5.53 0.39 6.01
CA GLY A 63 -5.38 -1.03 6.31
C GLY A 63 -4.05 -1.34 6.98
N LEU A 64 -2.96 -0.73 6.48
CA LEU A 64 -1.61 -0.85 7.02
C LEU A 64 -1.56 -0.40 8.48
N GLU A 65 -2.11 0.78 8.80
CA GLU A 65 -2.20 1.33 10.16
C GLU A 65 -2.75 0.29 11.16
N LYS A 66 -3.89 -0.33 10.83
CA LYS A 66 -4.50 -1.38 11.67
C LYS A 66 -3.64 -2.63 11.83
N ILE A 67 -2.80 -2.95 10.84
CA ILE A 67 -1.89 -4.09 10.87
C ILE A 67 -0.70 -3.76 11.79
N ILE A 68 -0.10 -2.58 11.62
CA ILE A 68 1.11 -2.18 12.34
C ILE A 68 0.83 -1.84 13.81
N ASP A 69 -0.38 -1.38 14.16
CA ASP A 69 -0.81 -1.15 15.56
C ASP A 69 -0.65 -2.41 16.43
N ARG A 70 -0.82 -3.57 15.80
CA ARG A 70 -0.76 -4.89 16.41
C ARG A 70 0.58 -5.58 16.21
N ALA A 71 1.49 -4.97 15.47
CA ALA A 71 2.80 -5.54 15.20
C ALA A 71 3.67 -5.53 16.47
N PRO A 72 4.50 -6.57 16.67
CA PRO A 72 5.50 -6.55 17.72
C PRO A 72 6.57 -5.50 17.42
N SER A 73 7.24 -4.98 18.46
CA SER A 73 8.31 -3.99 18.30
C SER A 73 9.53 -4.52 17.55
N ASN A 74 9.76 -5.84 17.55
CA ASN A 74 10.77 -6.47 16.71
C ASN A 74 10.23 -6.65 15.28
N SER A 75 9.96 -5.53 14.63
CA SER A 75 9.45 -5.46 13.26
C SER A 75 10.05 -4.29 12.50
N THR A 76 10.01 -4.36 11.17
CA THR A 76 10.41 -3.29 10.27
C THR A 76 9.28 -2.96 9.29
N LEU A 77 8.94 -1.68 9.16
CA LEU A 77 8.08 -1.14 8.11
C LEU A 77 8.99 -0.54 7.04
N LEU A 78 8.96 -1.11 5.84
CA LEU A 78 9.80 -0.71 4.73
C LEU A 78 8.92 -0.16 3.60
N TYR A 79 9.03 1.15 3.38
CA TYR A 79 8.50 1.80 2.19
C TYR A 79 9.48 1.61 1.04
N LEU A 80 8.99 1.05 -0.07
CA LEU A 80 9.77 0.57 -1.21
C LEU A 80 9.84 1.59 -2.37
N GLY A 81 9.35 2.81 -2.16
CA GLY A 81 9.39 3.87 -3.15
C GLY A 81 8.04 4.22 -3.76
N ASP A 82 8.11 5.22 -4.65
CA ASP A 82 6.96 5.91 -5.22
C ASP A 82 6.05 6.43 -4.11
N ASN A 83 6.69 7.13 -3.17
CA ASN A 83 6.04 7.68 -1.99
C ASN A 83 5.32 8.99 -2.33
N ILE A 84 5.55 9.59 -3.50
CA ILE A 84 4.87 10.83 -3.95
C ILE A 84 4.62 10.81 -5.46
N TYR A 85 3.35 10.87 -5.86
CA TYR A 85 2.94 11.09 -7.26
C TYR A 85 2.55 12.55 -7.55
N PRO A 86 2.67 13.01 -8.81
CA PRO A 86 3.26 12.29 -9.93
C PRO A 86 4.78 12.44 -10.03
N HIS A 87 5.41 13.36 -9.31
CA HIS A 87 6.83 13.66 -9.52
C HIS A 87 7.53 14.19 -8.26
N GLY A 88 7.52 13.43 -7.16
CA GLY A 88 8.36 13.69 -5.98
C GLY A 88 8.00 14.98 -5.23
N LEU A 89 8.87 15.40 -4.29
CA LEU A 89 8.60 16.56 -3.43
C LEU A 89 9.10 17.89 -4.06
N PRO A 90 8.19 18.82 -4.43
CA PRO A 90 8.56 20.11 -5.01
C PRO A 90 9.29 21.04 -4.04
N LYS A 91 9.97 22.05 -4.58
CA LYS A 91 10.57 23.15 -3.81
C LYS A 91 9.51 24.00 -3.10
N LYS A 92 9.91 24.74 -2.05
CA LYS A 92 9.01 25.64 -1.32
C LYS A 92 8.41 26.69 -2.28
N GLY A 93 7.11 26.95 -2.15
CA GLY A 93 6.37 27.91 -2.98
C GLY A 93 5.84 27.35 -4.30
N ASP A 94 6.11 26.09 -4.61
CA ASP A 94 5.47 25.40 -5.74
C ASP A 94 3.99 25.09 -5.42
N GLU A 95 3.12 25.15 -6.43
CA GLU A 95 1.68 24.97 -6.27
C GLU A 95 1.31 23.53 -5.88
N ASP A 96 2.07 22.55 -6.36
CA ASP A 96 1.83 21.13 -6.09
C ASP A 96 2.40 20.67 -4.75
N ARG A 97 3.21 21.52 -4.08
CA ARG A 97 3.94 21.12 -2.87
C ARG A 97 3.02 20.69 -1.74
N ALA A 98 1.91 21.39 -1.53
CA ALA A 98 0.98 21.05 -0.46
C ALA A 98 0.41 19.64 -0.62
N PHE A 99 0.10 19.25 -1.86
CA PHE A 99 -0.41 17.91 -2.15
C PHE A 99 0.69 16.85 -2.05
N ALA A 100 1.90 17.13 -2.54
CA ALA A 100 3.05 16.24 -2.36
C ALA A 100 3.38 15.98 -0.88
N GLU A 101 3.40 17.04 -0.06
CA GLU A 101 3.60 16.93 1.40
C GLU A 101 2.47 16.14 2.06
N HIS A 102 1.20 16.32 1.65
CA HIS A 102 0.08 15.53 2.15
C HIS A 102 0.28 14.03 1.91
N GLN A 103 0.66 13.64 0.68
CA GLN A 103 0.86 12.24 0.33
C GLN A 103 1.98 11.59 1.14
N LEU A 104 3.09 12.31 1.37
CA LEU A 104 4.20 11.84 2.19
C LEU A 104 3.82 11.82 3.68
N ARG A 105 3.12 12.85 4.17
CA ARG A 105 2.66 12.95 5.56
C ARG A 105 1.72 11.82 5.93
N ALA A 106 0.80 11.44 5.03
CA ALA A 106 -0.12 10.32 5.25
C ALA A 106 0.63 9.00 5.53
N GLN A 107 1.82 8.82 4.97
CA GLN A 107 2.69 7.67 5.23
C GLN A 107 3.50 7.86 6.52
N ALA A 108 4.08 9.04 6.71
CA ALA A 108 4.86 9.37 7.91
C ALA A 108 4.03 9.24 9.19
N GLU A 109 2.77 9.67 9.20
CA GLU A 109 1.86 9.51 10.34
C GLU A 109 1.63 8.03 10.71
N VAL A 110 1.48 7.17 9.71
CA VAL A 110 1.36 5.71 9.94
C VAL A 110 2.68 5.18 10.51
N ALA A 111 3.82 5.63 9.98
CA ALA A 111 5.13 5.24 10.48
C ALA A 111 5.41 5.71 11.92
N GLN A 112 4.89 6.86 12.34
CA GLN A 112 5.09 7.42 13.69
C GLN A 112 4.42 6.58 14.78
N GLU A 113 3.27 5.96 14.48
CA GLU A 113 2.56 5.07 15.41
C GLU A 113 3.19 3.65 15.46
N PHE A 114 4.10 3.35 14.53
CA PHE A 114 4.76 2.05 14.48
C PHE A 114 5.80 1.88 15.59
N LYS A 115 5.67 0.80 16.36
CA LYS A 115 6.60 0.47 17.47
C LYS A 115 7.95 -0.09 17.02
N GLY A 116 8.05 -0.49 15.75
CA GLY A 116 9.25 -1.07 15.17
C GLY A 116 10.10 -0.03 14.43
N ASN A 117 10.99 -0.50 13.57
CA ASN A 117 11.84 0.37 12.78
C ASN A 117 11.18 0.74 11.45
N THR A 118 11.17 2.02 11.09
CA THR A 118 10.69 2.44 9.76
C THR A 118 11.86 2.81 8.86
N ILE A 119 11.78 2.41 7.59
CA ILE A 119 12.74 2.78 6.56
C ILE A 119 11.97 3.26 5.32
N PHE A 120 12.40 4.38 4.75
CA PHE A 120 11.91 4.88 3.48
C PHE A 120 12.98 4.72 2.39
N ILE A 121 12.61 4.09 1.29
CA ILE A 121 13.40 4.02 0.06
C ILE A 121 12.68 4.86 -0.99
N PRO A 122 13.39 5.71 -1.77
CA PRO A 122 12.78 6.44 -2.88
C PRO A 122 12.62 5.56 -4.12
N GLY A 123 11.50 5.75 -4.83
CA GLY A 123 11.25 5.18 -6.16
C GLY A 123 11.61 6.13 -7.29
N ASN A 124 11.17 5.82 -8.50
CA ASN A 124 11.42 6.66 -9.66
C ASN A 124 10.57 7.93 -9.63
N HIS A 125 9.32 7.89 -9.14
CA HIS A 125 8.49 9.09 -9.05
C HIS A 125 9.04 10.09 -8.04
N ASP A 126 9.60 9.60 -6.93
CA ASP A 126 10.30 10.42 -5.94
C ASP A 126 11.50 11.17 -6.56
N TRP A 127 12.22 10.53 -7.48
CA TRP A 127 13.40 11.09 -8.16
C TRP A 127 13.07 12.22 -9.15
N TYR A 128 11.85 12.27 -9.70
CA TYR A 128 11.52 13.18 -10.79
C TYR A 128 11.52 14.66 -10.41
N ASN A 129 11.57 15.00 -9.12
CA ASN A 129 11.69 16.38 -8.64
C ASN A 129 13.15 16.81 -8.39
N ASP A 130 13.90 17.17 -9.44
CA ASP A 130 15.31 17.59 -9.30
C ASP A 130 16.29 16.52 -8.75
N GLY A 131 15.97 15.23 -8.87
CA GLY A 131 16.87 14.13 -8.49
C GLY A 131 17.34 14.22 -7.04
N PRO A 132 18.66 14.22 -6.76
CA PRO A 132 19.18 14.24 -5.38
C PRO A 132 18.68 15.42 -4.54
N LYS A 133 18.36 16.57 -5.14
CA LYS A 133 17.83 17.72 -4.40
C LYS A 133 16.40 17.47 -3.93
N GLY A 134 15.55 16.85 -4.75
CA GLY A 134 14.21 16.43 -4.34
C GLY A 134 14.23 15.34 -3.30
N LEU A 135 15.09 14.34 -3.49
CA LEU A 135 15.27 13.28 -2.52
C LEU A 135 15.74 13.82 -1.17
N LYS A 136 16.65 14.81 -1.16
CA LYS A 136 17.07 15.46 0.09
C LYS A 136 15.92 16.20 0.77
N ARG A 137 15.06 16.90 0.01
CA ARG A 137 13.85 17.52 0.58
C ARG A 137 12.90 16.49 1.18
N GLN A 138 12.75 15.32 0.54
CA GLN A 138 11.91 14.23 1.03
C GLN A 138 12.47 13.58 2.29
N GLU A 139 13.78 13.32 2.33
CA GLU A 139 14.51 12.85 3.52
C GLU A 139 14.30 13.82 4.69
N GLU A 140 14.57 15.11 4.48
CA GLU A 140 14.34 16.16 5.49
C GLU A 140 12.88 16.17 5.99
N PHE A 141 11.90 16.00 5.08
CA PHE A 141 10.49 15.99 5.47
C PHE A 141 10.10 14.77 6.33
N VAL A 142 10.69 13.58 6.09
CA VAL A 142 10.35 12.39 6.88
C VAL A 142 11.14 12.29 8.19
N GLU A 143 12.27 13.00 8.30
CA GLU A 143 13.09 13.06 9.51
C GLU A 143 12.67 14.18 10.49
N ASP A 144 11.95 15.20 10.02
CA ASP A 144 11.38 16.31 10.82
C ASP A 144 10.19 15.88 11.70
#